data_AF-G9ELP3-F1
#
_entry.id   AF-G9ELP3-F1
#
_cell.length_a   1.000
_cell.length_b   1.000
_cell.length_c   1.000
_cell.angle_alpha   90.00
_cell.angle_beta   90.00
_cell.angle_gamma   90.00
#
_symmetry.space_group_name_H-M   'P 1'
#
loop_
_entity.id
_entity.type
_entity.pdbx_description
1 polymer ?
#
loop_
_entity_poly.entity_id
_entity_poly.type
_entity_poly.pdbx_seq_one_letter_code
_entity_poly.pdbx_strand_id
1 'polypeptide(L)'
;MGQQIRANCSGEHSVSEQHLTEQLMAAILLAELLEYAYQHYLLVPREVLRLRAQQEIYRNLLQEMNVILPNQLPAAVKVEVGYSFSQQIRGQTINANLYRLLLTRSKRVLDLVAGLHFSADWYRDLIRNMDKQIDPFLPHLAWLYFIPRATTNLFLLLKHTLPGPWVSDKERTLDWDVRFQGQLQRRWFELGNDIVWIGVGLVNCFILAAPFTTYLVIVFFAYDVVLSALRAYIELNRLFTLRAQYQAMALAPENKEQEGQIKQHLQTLDDQITFEMLRLGSHLIITMAIFLATCCAASLFAAMPIIPMIGAVSLVLVCLINFALVPILNHYRPKDMVEVPAEGIRKLGFFAKKDEPKKKLLGTPVDSDECDDEENADDESDNVQGLGFL
;
A
#
# COMPACT_ATOMS: atom_id res chain seq x y z
N MET A 1 5.40 -4.08 -21.22
CA MET A 1 6.78 -3.76 -21.65
C MET A 1 7.19 -4.40 -22.98
N GLY A 2 7.29 -5.74 -23.08
CA GLY A 2 7.86 -6.40 -24.26
C GLY A 2 7.19 -6.02 -25.57
N GLN A 3 5.86 -5.91 -25.62
CA GLN A 3 5.14 -5.49 -26.83
C GLN A 3 5.37 -4.02 -27.23
N GLN A 4 5.55 -3.11 -26.27
CA GLN A 4 5.87 -1.69 -26.56
C GLN A 4 7.32 -1.52 -27.01
N ILE A 5 8.26 -2.25 -26.39
CA ILE A 5 9.66 -2.27 -26.83
C ILE A 5 9.75 -2.88 -28.23
N ARG A 6 9.08 -4.01 -28.49
CA ARG A 6 8.98 -4.62 -29.82
C ARG A 6 8.34 -3.68 -30.85
N ALA A 7 7.26 -2.98 -30.49
CA ALA A 7 6.63 -1.99 -31.38
C ALA A 7 7.56 -0.81 -31.70
N ASN A 8 8.35 -0.34 -30.73
CA ASN A 8 9.33 0.72 -30.95
C ASN A 8 10.55 0.23 -31.77
N CYS A 9 10.94 -1.05 -31.64
CA CYS A 9 11.99 -1.65 -32.47
C CYS A 9 11.55 -1.91 -33.92
N SER A 10 10.24 -2.05 -34.17
CA SER A 10 9.65 -2.26 -35.51
C SER A 10 9.20 -0.97 -36.21
N GLY A 11 9.28 0.20 -35.55
CA GLY A 11 8.88 1.50 -36.10
C GLY A 11 10.00 2.21 -36.88
N GLU A 12 9.63 3.19 -37.72
CA GLU A 12 10.53 3.97 -38.62
C GLU A 12 11.66 4.76 -37.92
N HIS A 13 11.70 4.81 -36.59
CA HIS A 13 12.80 5.39 -35.82
C HIS A 13 13.66 4.27 -35.21
N SER A 14 14.55 3.71 -36.03
CA SER A 14 15.51 2.69 -35.58
C SER A 14 16.48 3.31 -34.57
N VAL A 15 16.25 3.07 -33.29
CA VAL A 15 17.32 3.13 -32.29
C VAL A 15 18.44 2.21 -32.76
N SER A 16 19.68 2.66 -32.72
CA SER A 16 20.84 1.83 -33.09
C SER A 16 20.79 0.53 -32.28
N GLU A 17 20.73 -0.60 -32.97
CA GLU A 17 20.61 -1.94 -32.38
C GLU A 17 21.68 -2.18 -31.31
N GLN A 18 22.87 -1.60 -31.51
CA GLN A 18 23.98 -1.62 -30.55
C GLN A 18 23.67 -0.85 -29.27
N HIS A 19 23.11 0.36 -29.39
CA HIS A 19 22.77 1.20 -28.24
C HIS A 19 21.63 0.62 -27.41
N LEU A 20 20.62 0.04 -28.06
CA LEU A 20 19.55 -0.70 -27.37
C LEU A 20 20.11 -1.91 -26.62
N THR A 21 21.06 -2.63 -27.24
CA THR A 21 21.76 -3.76 -26.62
C THR A 21 22.50 -3.33 -25.36
N GLU A 22 23.26 -2.23 -25.43
CA GLU A 22 23.98 -1.66 -24.28
C GLU A 22 23.01 -1.25 -23.15
N GLN A 23 21.89 -0.61 -23.49
CA GLN A 23 20.87 -0.23 -22.51
C GLN A 23 20.22 -1.43 -21.83
N LEU A 24 19.86 -2.47 -22.61
CA LEU A 24 19.30 -3.70 -22.07
C LEU A 24 20.32 -4.44 -21.19
N MET A 25 21.60 -4.48 -21.59
CA MET A 25 22.67 -5.02 -20.75
C MET A 25 22.85 -4.22 -19.45
N ALA A 26 22.90 -2.90 -19.52
CA ALA A 26 23.00 -2.05 -18.34
C ALA A 26 21.79 -2.22 -17.41
N ALA A 27 20.58 -2.35 -17.97
CA ALA A 27 19.36 -2.61 -17.21
C ALA A 27 19.40 -3.97 -16.51
N ILE A 28 19.90 -5.02 -17.18
CA ILE A 28 20.10 -6.34 -16.57
C ILE A 28 21.10 -6.26 -15.42
N LEU A 29 22.27 -5.65 -15.63
CA LEU A 29 23.30 -5.51 -14.60
C LEU A 29 22.81 -4.73 -13.39
N LEU A 30 22.06 -3.64 -13.62
CA LEU A 30 21.44 -2.87 -12.55
C LEU A 30 20.37 -3.68 -11.81
N ALA A 31 19.54 -4.43 -12.55
CA ALA A 31 18.51 -5.28 -11.95
C ALA A 31 19.12 -6.43 -11.13
N GLU A 32 20.25 -6.99 -11.56
CA GLU A 32 21.01 -8.02 -10.83
C GLU A 32 21.66 -7.45 -9.56
N LEU A 33 22.25 -6.25 -9.64
CA LEU A 33 22.79 -5.55 -8.48
C LEU A 33 21.69 -5.24 -7.45
N LEU A 34 20.56 -4.72 -7.93
CA LEU A 34 19.40 -4.43 -7.08
C LEU A 34 18.81 -5.72 -6.51
N GLU A 35 18.70 -6.79 -7.30
CA GLU A 35 18.24 -8.09 -6.81
C GLU A 35 19.12 -8.56 -5.67
N TYR A 36 20.44 -8.52 -5.86
CA TYR A 36 21.40 -8.91 -4.83
C TYR A 36 21.20 -8.09 -3.56
N ALA A 37 21.01 -6.78 -3.69
CA ALA A 37 20.75 -5.90 -2.56
C ALA A 37 19.42 -6.22 -1.84
N TYR A 38 18.34 -6.42 -2.61
CA TYR A 38 17.03 -6.74 -2.07
C TYR A 38 16.95 -8.13 -1.46
N GLN A 39 17.69 -9.10 -2.00
CA GLN A 39 17.73 -10.47 -1.52
C GLN A 39 18.58 -10.60 -0.26
N HIS A 40 19.72 -9.92 -0.20
CA HIS A 40 20.71 -10.18 0.85
C HIS A 40 20.77 -9.13 1.95
N TYR A 41 20.45 -7.86 1.66
CA TYR A 41 20.58 -6.78 2.62
C TYR A 41 19.24 -6.17 3.05
N LEU A 42 18.29 -6.01 2.12
CA LEU A 42 17.00 -5.38 2.41
C LEU A 42 15.88 -6.38 2.71
N LEU A 43 16.11 -7.67 2.39
CA LEU A 43 15.20 -8.81 2.57
C LEU A 43 13.77 -8.50 2.11
N VAL A 44 13.63 -8.15 0.83
CA VAL A 44 12.33 -7.85 0.20
C VAL A 44 12.04 -8.82 -0.95
N PRO A 45 11.53 -10.04 -0.64
CA PRO A 45 11.30 -11.11 -1.64
C PRO A 45 10.49 -10.67 -2.87
N ARG A 46 9.50 -9.79 -2.68
CA ARG A 46 8.68 -9.28 -3.78
C ARG A 46 9.45 -8.42 -4.79
N GLU A 47 10.40 -7.61 -4.31
CA GLU A 47 11.20 -6.77 -5.21
C GLU A 47 12.18 -7.65 -5.97
N VAL A 48 12.70 -8.70 -5.32
CA VAL A 48 13.50 -9.74 -5.99
C VAL A 48 12.71 -10.41 -7.11
N LEU A 49 11.47 -10.85 -6.87
CA LEU A 49 10.64 -11.41 -7.95
C LEU A 49 10.34 -10.40 -9.06
N ARG A 50 10.03 -9.16 -8.70
CA ARG A 50 9.80 -8.09 -9.68
C ARG A 50 11.02 -7.89 -10.57
N LEU A 51 12.21 -7.82 -9.97
CA LEU A 51 13.47 -7.63 -10.68
C LEU A 51 13.82 -8.85 -11.56
N ARG A 52 13.57 -10.07 -11.08
CA ARG A 52 13.75 -11.29 -11.89
C ARG A 52 12.83 -11.32 -13.11
N ALA A 53 11.56 -10.97 -12.94
CA ALA A 53 10.63 -10.85 -14.05
C ALA A 53 11.08 -9.79 -15.08
N GLN A 54 11.63 -8.67 -14.60
CA GLN A 54 12.23 -7.65 -15.48
C GLN A 54 13.46 -8.18 -16.23
N GLN A 55 14.38 -8.84 -15.53
CA GLN A 55 15.54 -9.46 -16.14
C GLN A 55 15.12 -10.46 -17.22
N GLU A 56 14.12 -11.31 -16.96
CA GLU A 56 13.61 -12.27 -17.94
C GLU A 56 13.09 -11.57 -19.21
N ILE A 57 12.33 -10.47 -19.05
CA ILE A 57 11.87 -9.66 -20.19
C ILE A 57 13.07 -9.10 -20.97
N TYR A 58 14.07 -8.52 -20.31
CA TYR A 58 15.24 -7.95 -20.99
C TYR A 58 16.10 -9.00 -21.68
N ARG A 59 16.27 -10.18 -21.06
CA ARG A 59 17.01 -11.31 -21.63
C ARG A 59 16.29 -11.85 -22.87
N ASN A 60 14.97 -11.99 -22.82
CA ASN A 60 14.17 -12.43 -23.97
C ASN A 60 14.29 -11.43 -25.14
N LEU A 61 14.30 -10.13 -24.86
CA LEU A 61 14.52 -9.09 -25.88
C LEU A 61 15.92 -9.17 -26.50
N LEU A 62 16.98 -9.40 -25.70
CA LEU A 62 18.34 -9.58 -26.21
C LEU A 62 18.50 -10.86 -27.05
N GLN A 63 17.81 -11.95 -26.67
CA GLN A 63 17.79 -13.19 -27.45
C GLN A 63 17.08 -13.01 -28.80
N GLU A 64 15.97 -12.25 -28.83
CA GLU A 64 15.29 -11.88 -30.07
C GLU A 64 16.20 -11.08 -31.02
N MET A 65 17.16 -10.33 -30.48
CA MET A 65 18.18 -9.57 -31.23
C MET A 65 19.44 -10.40 -31.59
N ASN A 66 19.44 -11.72 -31.35
CA ASN A 66 20.59 -12.60 -31.56
C ASN A 66 21.87 -12.19 -30.82
N VAL A 67 21.77 -11.43 -29.72
CA VAL A 67 22.93 -11.02 -28.91
C VAL A 67 23.32 -12.14 -27.96
N ILE A 68 24.62 -12.45 -27.89
CA ILE A 68 25.17 -13.43 -26.94
C ILE A 68 25.13 -12.81 -25.54
N LEU A 69 24.31 -13.38 -24.65
CA LEU A 69 24.27 -12.93 -23.26
C LEU A 69 25.56 -13.32 -22.52
N PRO A 70 26.06 -12.45 -21.63
CA PRO A 70 27.09 -12.85 -20.68
C PRO A 70 26.58 -14.04 -19.83
N ASN A 71 27.52 -14.90 -19.43
CA ASN A 71 27.24 -16.13 -18.68
C ASN A 71 26.22 -15.88 -17.55
N GLN A 72 25.19 -16.71 -17.50
CA GLN A 72 24.18 -16.67 -16.45
C GLN A 72 24.86 -16.71 -15.08
N LEU A 73 24.50 -15.78 -14.19
CA LEU A 73 24.71 -15.97 -12.76
C LEU A 73 24.08 -17.32 -12.37
N PRO A 74 24.70 -18.07 -11.44
CA PRO A 74 24.28 -19.41 -11.06
C PRO A 74 22.78 -19.44 -10.76
N ALA A 75 22.13 -20.55 -11.14
CA ALA A 75 20.69 -20.76 -11.10
C ALA A 75 20.03 -20.05 -9.90
N ALA A 76 19.19 -19.05 -10.22
CA ALA A 76 18.60 -18.17 -9.23
C ALA A 76 17.91 -19.00 -8.13
N VAL A 77 18.39 -18.86 -6.89
CA VAL A 77 17.78 -19.50 -5.72
C VAL A 77 16.30 -19.15 -5.72
N LYS A 78 15.42 -20.16 -5.72
CA LYS A 78 13.97 -19.92 -5.65
C LYS A 78 13.69 -19.07 -4.41
N VAL A 79 13.20 -17.86 -4.64
CA VAL A 79 12.80 -16.95 -3.55
C VAL A 79 11.34 -17.22 -3.30
N GLU A 80 11.05 -17.85 -2.17
CA GLU A 80 9.68 -18.00 -1.72
C GLU A 80 9.15 -16.63 -1.32
N VAL A 81 8.23 -16.10 -2.12
CA VAL A 81 7.35 -15.02 -1.69
C VAL A 81 6.27 -15.67 -0.84
N GLY A 82 6.66 -16.10 0.35
CA GLY A 82 5.73 -16.57 1.36
C GLY A 82 4.72 -15.49 1.71
N TYR A 83 3.66 -15.88 2.43
CA TYR A 83 2.69 -14.94 2.97
C TYR A 83 3.38 -13.89 3.85
N SER A 84 3.56 -12.68 3.32
CA SER A 84 4.11 -11.57 4.10
C SER A 84 3.02 -11.07 5.03
N PHE A 85 3.01 -11.61 6.26
CA PHE A 85 2.09 -11.19 7.32
C PHE A 85 2.04 -9.67 7.48
N SER A 86 3.19 -9.00 7.36
CA SER A 86 3.28 -7.54 7.38
C SER A 86 2.48 -6.85 6.26
N GLN A 87 2.48 -7.40 5.06
CA GLN A 87 1.68 -6.87 3.94
C GLN A 87 0.19 -7.12 4.14
N GLN A 88 -0.17 -8.29 4.67
CA GLN A 88 -1.55 -8.61 4.99
C GLN A 88 -2.10 -7.61 6.02
N ILE A 89 -1.35 -7.35 7.10
CA ILE A 89 -1.69 -6.32 8.08
C ILE A 89 -1.85 -4.98 7.38
N ARG A 90 -0.87 -4.53 6.59
CA ARG A 90 -0.93 -3.24 5.90
C ARG A 90 -2.17 -3.11 5.00
N GLY A 91 -2.49 -4.15 4.23
CA GLY A 91 -3.66 -4.18 3.36
C GLY A 91 -4.97 -4.14 4.15
N GLN A 92 -5.08 -4.94 5.21
CA GLN A 92 -6.24 -4.94 6.10
C GLN A 92 -6.39 -3.60 6.83
N THR A 93 -5.30 -3.00 7.29
CA THR A 93 -5.28 -1.68 7.93
C THR A 93 -5.87 -0.62 7.00
N ILE A 94 -5.50 -0.60 5.72
CA ILE A 94 -6.06 0.37 4.75
C ILE A 94 -7.58 0.22 4.64
N ASN A 95 -8.08 -1.01 4.46
CA ASN A 95 -9.52 -1.28 4.32
C ASN A 95 -10.29 -1.00 5.61
N ALA A 96 -9.77 -1.45 6.76
CA ALA A 96 -10.40 -1.23 8.06
C ALA A 96 -10.42 0.24 8.48
N ASN A 97 -9.44 1.05 8.02
CA ASN A 97 -9.41 2.48 8.34
C ASN A 97 -10.69 3.18 7.90
N LEU A 98 -11.17 2.82 6.71
CA LEU A 98 -12.32 3.44 6.09
C LEU A 98 -13.56 3.27 6.96
N TYR A 99 -13.87 2.01 7.33
CA TYR A 99 -15.02 1.69 8.14
C TYR A 99 -14.93 2.32 9.52
N ARG A 100 -13.73 2.32 10.13
CA ARG A 100 -13.49 2.99 11.40
C ARG A 100 -13.77 4.50 11.33
N LEU A 101 -13.25 5.18 10.31
CA LEU A 101 -13.43 6.62 10.14
C LEU A 101 -14.88 6.97 9.85
N LEU A 102 -15.57 6.21 9.00
CA LEU A 102 -16.99 6.43 8.74
C LEU A 102 -17.84 6.21 10.00
N LEU A 103 -17.59 5.12 10.74
CA LEU A 103 -18.33 4.83 11.98
C LEU A 103 -18.14 5.95 13.01
N THR A 104 -16.89 6.28 13.32
CA THR A 104 -16.55 7.30 14.34
C THR A 104 -17.05 8.70 13.96
N ARG A 105 -16.92 9.11 12.69
CA ARG A 105 -17.34 10.44 12.23
C ARG A 105 -18.86 10.55 12.08
N SER A 106 -19.53 9.52 11.56
CA SER A 106 -21.00 9.50 11.48
C SER A 106 -21.63 9.51 12.86
N LYS A 107 -21.08 8.75 13.82
CA LYS A 107 -21.52 8.77 15.21
C LYS A 107 -21.50 10.18 15.79
N ARG A 108 -20.42 10.92 15.57
CA ARG A 108 -20.30 12.32 16.01
C ARG A 108 -21.38 13.24 15.43
N VAL A 109 -21.78 13.04 14.17
CA VAL A 109 -22.90 13.79 13.58
C VAL A 109 -24.21 13.45 14.29
N LEU A 110 -24.47 12.16 14.56
CA LEU A 110 -25.68 11.72 15.26
C LEU A 110 -25.76 12.32 16.67
N ASP A 111 -24.67 12.30 17.43
CA ASP A 111 -24.60 12.91 18.77
C ASP A 111 -24.95 14.40 18.74
N LEU A 112 -24.38 15.13 17.77
CA LEU A 112 -24.63 16.56 17.62
C LEU A 112 -26.08 16.84 17.22
N VAL A 113 -26.66 16.04 16.34
CA VAL A 113 -28.09 16.16 15.98
C VAL A 113 -28.97 15.90 17.20
N ALA A 114 -28.63 14.91 18.04
CA ALA A 114 -29.38 14.60 19.25
C ALA A 114 -29.34 15.75 20.26
N GLY A 115 -28.19 16.45 20.35
CA GLY A 115 -28.00 17.59 21.23
C GLY A 115 -28.75 18.88 20.84
N LEU A 116 -29.29 18.98 19.63
CA LEU A 116 -30.01 20.17 19.17
C LEU A 116 -31.37 20.31 19.87
N HIS A 117 -31.74 21.52 20.29
CA HIS A 117 -33.00 21.78 21.00
C HIS A 117 -34.27 21.32 20.25
N PHE A 118 -34.23 21.19 18.92
CA PHE A 118 -35.36 20.77 18.09
C PHE A 118 -35.37 19.28 17.73
N SER A 119 -34.44 18.47 18.26
CA SER A 119 -34.45 17.03 18.03
C SER A 119 -35.61 16.37 18.78
N ALA A 120 -36.35 15.49 18.09
CA ALA A 120 -37.48 14.78 18.65
C ALA A 120 -37.06 13.83 19.80
N ASP A 121 -37.91 13.68 20.81
CA ASP A 121 -37.60 12.89 22.02
C ASP A 121 -37.24 11.44 21.69
N TRP A 122 -37.99 10.80 20.79
CA TRP A 122 -37.72 9.43 20.35
C TRP A 122 -36.31 9.26 19.75
N TYR A 123 -35.80 10.29 19.06
CA TYR A 123 -34.47 10.27 18.46
C TYR A 123 -33.40 10.40 19.53
N ARG A 124 -33.60 11.29 20.52
CA ARG A 124 -32.69 11.42 21.68
C ARG A 124 -32.59 10.12 22.46
N ASP A 125 -33.72 9.45 22.69
CA ASP A 125 -33.76 8.17 23.40
C ASP A 125 -33.06 7.06 22.62
N LEU A 126 -33.24 7.01 21.29
CA LEU A 126 -32.53 6.09 20.42
C LEU A 126 -31.01 6.28 20.50
N ILE A 127 -30.54 7.52 20.33
CA ILE A 127 -29.11 7.85 20.40
C ILE A 127 -28.55 7.57 21.80
N ARG A 128 -29.27 7.91 22.87
CA ARG A 128 -28.85 7.61 24.24
C ARG A 128 -28.69 6.10 24.50
N ASN A 129 -29.58 5.29 23.94
CA ASN A 129 -29.47 3.83 24.05
C ASN A 129 -28.30 3.28 23.23
N MET A 130 -28.06 3.85 22.05
CA MET A 130 -26.90 3.52 21.23
C MET A 130 -25.58 3.90 21.93
N ASP A 131 -25.49 5.09 22.52
CA ASP A 131 -24.31 5.59 23.24
C ASP A 131 -23.90 4.65 24.39
N LYS A 132 -24.87 4.16 25.17
CA LYS A 132 -24.61 3.19 26.24
C LYS A 132 -23.88 1.94 25.74
N GLN A 133 -24.15 1.51 24.51
CA GLN A 133 -23.53 0.33 23.92
C GLN A 133 -22.23 0.66 23.20
N ILE A 134 -22.12 1.83 22.56
CA ILE A 134 -21.05 2.14 21.62
C ILE A 134 -19.92 2.95 22.26
N ASP A 135 -20.24 3.90 23.14
CA ASP A 135 -19.25 4.80 23.75
C ASP A 135 -18.15 4.11 24.55
N PRO A 136 -18.41 3.00 25.27
CA PRO A 136 -17.33 2.27 25.93
C PRO A 136 -16.27 1.74 24.95
N PHE A 137 -16.62 1.52 23.67
CA PHE A 137 -15.74 0.85 22.71
C PHE A 137 -15.08 1.80 21.71
N LEU A 138 -15.78 2.85 21.26
CA LEU A 138 -15.27 3.74 20.21
C LEU A 138 -13.92 4.40 20.52
N PRO A 139 -13.66 4.91 21.75
CA PRO A 139 -12.37 5.49 22.09
C PRO A 139 -11.23 4.47 21.97
N HIS A 140 -11.48 3.21 22.34
CA HIS A 140 -10.48 2.15 22.23
C HIS A 140 -10.17 1.79 20.78
N LEU A 141 -11.19 1.76 19.92
CA LEU A 141 -11.01 1.55 18.47
C LEU A 141 -10.12 2.62 17.83
N ALA A 142 -10.07 3.84 18.39
CA ALA A 142 -9.26 4.92 17.84
C ALA A 142 -7.76 4.63 17.88
N TRP A 143 -7.25 4.00 18.94
CA TRP A 143 -5.82 3.68 19.09
C TRP A 143 -5.47 2.22 18.82
N LEU A 144 -6.35 1.27 19.19
CA LEU A 144 -6.13 -0.16 18.91
C LEU A 144 -5.91 -0.42 17.42
N TYR A 145 -6.57 0.36 16.56
CA TYR A 145 -6.42 0.31 15.11
C TYR A 145 -4.96 0.45 14.63
N PHE A 146 -4.16 1.26 15.31
CA PHE A 146 -2.78 1.54 14.90
C PHE A 146 -1.77 0.50 15.41
N ILE A 147 -2.11 -0.28 16.45
CA ILE A 147 -1.19 -1.22 17.09
C ILE A 147 -0.67 -2.29 16.12
N PRO A 148 -1.50 -3.00 15.31
CA PRO A 148 -0.98 -4.06 14.46
C PRO A 148 0.10 -3.56 13.50
N ARG A 149 -0.10 -2.38 12.91
CA ARG A 149 0.87 -1.76 12.00
C ARG A 149 2.11 -1.27 12.75
N ALA A 150 1.94 -0.60 13.89
CA ALA A 150 3.03 -0.13 14.73
C ALA A 150 3.94 -1.28 15.18
N THR A 151 3.34 -2.33 15.77
CA THR A 151 4.05 -3.51 16.27
C THR A 151 4.79 -4.23 15.16
N THR A 152 4.16 -4.39 13.98
CA THR A 152 4.82 -5.01 12.83
C THR A 152 6.02 -4.20 12.36
N ASN A 153 5.88 -2.88 12.24
CA ASN A 153 6.95 -2.01 11.79
C ASN A 153 8.09 -1.94 12.81
N LEU A 154 7.78 -1.90 14.11
CA LEU A 154 8.75 -1.92 15.19
C LEU A 154 9.47 -3.27 15.28
N PHE A 155 8.73 -4.39 15.16
CA PHE A 155 9.31 -5.72 15.13
C PHE A 155 10.29 -5.88 13.98
N LEU A 156 9.93 -5.43 12.76
CA LEU A 156 10.86 -5.47 11.63
C LEU A 156 12.08 -4.58 11.85
N LEU A 157 11.90 -3.37 12.41
CA LEU A 157 13.01 -2.49 12.75
C LEU A 157 13.98 -3.18 13.73
N LEU A 158 13.47 -3.76 14.82
CA LEU A 158 14.25 -4.45 15.83
C LEU A 158 14.92 -5.72 15.28
N LYS A 159 14.17 -6.53 14.52
CA LYS A 159 14.66 -7.76 13.89
C LYS A 159 15.90 -7.49 13.03
N HIS A 160 15.88 -6.45 12.20
CA HIS A 160 17.01 -6.17 11.32
C HIS A 160 18.14 -5.38 11.98
N THR A 161 17.86 -4.68 13.08
CA THR A 161 18.88 -3.93 13.84
C THR A 161 19.69 -4.85 14.75
N LEU A 162 19.02 -5.73 15.51
CA LEU A 162 19.69 -6.61 16.47
C LEU A 162 20.31 -7.82 15.76
N PRO A 163 21.62 -8.08 15.94
CA PRO A 163 22.24 -9.27 15.39
C PRO A 163 21.65 -10.51 16.07
N GLY A 164 21.16 -11.46 15.28
CA GLY A 164 20.57 -12.69 15.78
C GLY A 164 20.61 -13.81 14.75
N PRO A 165 20.09 -15.01 15.09
CA PRO A 165 20.05 -16.16 14.18
C PRO A 165 19.14 -15.95 12.96
N TRP A 166 18.27 -14.94 13.00
CA TRP A 166 17.37 -14.57 11.90
C TRP A 166 17.99 -13.61 10.88
N VAL A 167 19.19 -13.07 11.14
CA VAL A 167 19.93 -12.18 10.25
C VAL A 167 20.84 -13.04 9.38
N SER A 168 20.75 -12.88 8.05
CA SER A 168 21.60 -13.65 7.14
C SER A 168 23.08 -13.28 7.31
N ASP A 169 23.99 -14.20 7.01
CA ASP A 169 25.43 -13.93 7.16
C ASP A 169 25.91 -12.74 6.31
N LYS A 170 25.27 -12.53 5.14
CA LYS A 170 25.51 -11.35 4.31
C LYS A 170 24.97 -10.08 4.93
N GLU A 171 23.75 -10.07 5.46
CA GLU A 171 23.23 -8.90 6.18
C GLU A 171 24.06 -8.58 7.43
N ARG A 172 24.63 -9.60 8.08
CA ARG A 172 25.49 -9.46 9.25
C ARG A 172 26.81 -8.75 8.94
N THR A 173 27.25 -8.69 7.67
CA THR A 173 28.45 -7.92 7.29
C THR A 173 28.22 -6.41 7.36
N LEU A 174 26.96 -5.97 7.39
CA LEU A 174 26.62 -4.56 7.58
C LEU A 174 26.61 -4.19 9.06
N ASP A 175 27.17 -3.03 9.36
CA ASP A 175 27.08 -2.44 10.68
C ASP A 175 25.62 -2.20 11.10
N TRP A 176 25.36 -2.27 12.41
CA TRP A 176 24.01 -2.20 12.95
C TRP A 176 23.32 -0.86 12.68
N ASP A 177 24.09 0.22 12.59
CA ASP A 177 23.63 1.58 12.33
C ASP A 177 23.15 1.72 10.88
N VAL A 178 23.88 1.16 9.92
CA VAL A 178 23.48 1.09 8.50
C VAL A 178 22.17 0.31 8.36
N ARG A 179 22.06 -0.84 9.05
CA ARG A 179 20.84 -1.66 9.07
C ARG A 179 19.67 -0.89 9.69
N PHE A 180 19.87 -0.26 10.84
CA PHE A 180 18.87 0.56 11.51
C PHE A 180 18.41 1.71 10.61
N GLN A 181 19.34 2.47 10.05
CA GLN A 181 19.04 3.61 9.18
C GLN A 181 18.28 3.18 7.93
N GLY A 182 18.69 2.10 7.27
CA GLY A 182 18.00 1.57 6.09
C GLY A 182 16.56 1.13 6.40
N GLN A 183 16.32 0.52 7.56
CA GLN A 183 14.98 0.09 7.96
C GLN A 183 14.11 1.26 8.45
N LEU A 184 14.73 2.24 9.12
CA LEU A 184 14.08 3.47 9.58
C LEU A 184 13.65 4.34 8.40
N GLN A 185 14.52 4.58 7.42
CA GLN A 185 14.20 5.35 6.21
C GLN A 185 12.96 4.84 5.47
N ARG A 186 12.71 3.53 5.53
CA ARG A 186 11.55 2.89 4.89
C ARG A 186 10.25 3.01 5.68
N ARG A 187 10.32 3.16 7.01
CA ARG A 187 9.15 3.01 7.91
C ARG A 187 8.87 4.21 8.79
N TRP A 188 9.80 5.16 8.93
CA TRP A 188 9.70 6.26 9.90
C TRP A 188 8.40 7.07 9.75
N PHE A 189 7.93 7.25 8.52
CA PHE A 189 6.68 7.92 8.20
C PHE A 189 5.43 7.22 8.75
N GLU A 190 5.37 5.89 8.65
CA GLU A 190 4.24 5.11 9.17
C GLU A 190 4.38 4.92 10.68
N LEU A 191 5.58 4.59 11.15
CA LEU A 191 5.88 4.37 12.56
C LEU A 191 5.66 5.63 13.38
N GLY A 192 6.12 6.79 12.89
CA GLY A 192 5.93 8.08 13.56
C GLY A 192 4.45 8.44 13.69
N ASN A 193 3.67 8.26 12.63
CA ASN A 193 2.23 8.46 12.65
C ASN A 193 1.53 7.51 13.64
N ASP A 194 1.86 6.22 13.62
CA ASP A 194 1.20 5.22 14.47
C ASP A 194 1.49 5.43 15.95
N ILE A 195 2.75 5.64 16.31
CA ILE A 195 3.15 5.88 17.71
C ILE A 195 2.44 7.10 18.27
N VAL A 196 2.38 8.18 17.48
CA VAL A 196 1.68 9.42 17.86
C VAL A 196 0.21 9.16 18.12
N TRP A 197 -0.50 8.52 17.18
CA TRP A 197 -1.94 8.30 17.33
C TRP A 197 -2.30 7.25 18.40
N ILE A 198 -1.42 6.28 18.66
CA ILE A 198 -1.53 5.40 19.83
C ILE A 198 -1.42 6.23 21.11
N GLY A 199 -0.37 7.06 21.23
CA GLY A 199 -0.15 7.90 22.41
C GLY A 199 -1.30 8.87 22.66
N VAL A 200 -1.78 9.56 21.63
CA VAL A 200 -2.94 10.46 21.71
C VAL A 200 -4.19 9.72 22.19
N GLY A 201 -4.46 8.53 21.65
CA GLY A 201 -5.63 7.76 22.07
C GLY A 201 -5.52 7.26 23.51
N LEU A 202 -4.35 6.79 23.96
CA LEU A 202 -4.13 6.39 25.35
C LEU A 202 -4.31 7.56 26.32
N VAL A 203 -3.70 8.71 26.02
CA VAL A 203 -3.83 9.93 26.83
C VAL A 203 -5.29 10.39 26.89
N ASN A 204 -6.00 10.36 25.76
CA ASN A 204 -7.42 10.73 25.71
C ASN A 204 -8.35 9.74 26.41
N CYS A 205 -8.01 8.44 26.44
CA CYS A 205 -8.85 7.43 27.09
C CYS A 205 -8.67 7.40 28.61
N PHE A 206 -7.43 7.58 29.09
CA PHE A 206 -7.09 7.28 30.49
C PHE A 206 -6.69 8.50 31.32
N ILE A 207 -6.31 9.62 30.70
CA ILE A 207 -5.72 10.76 31.40
C ILE A 207 -6.58 12.02 31.25
N LEU A 208 -6.98 12.36 30.03
CA LEU A 208 -7.67 13.62 29.75
C LEU A 208 -9.19 13.47 29.79
N ALA A 209 -9.85 14.43 30.43
CA ALA A 209 -11.28 14.65 30.30
C ALA A 209 -11.58 15.73 29.26
N ALA A 210 -12.83 15.77 28.78
CA ALA A 210 -13.31 16.90 27.99
C ALA A 210 -13.18 18.21 28.81
N PRO A 211 -12.77 19.35 28.20
CA PRO A 211 -12.60 19.61 26.76
C PRO A 211 -11.17 19.37 26.22
N PHE A 212 -10.19 19.09 27.08
CA PHE A 212 -8.76 19.03 26.71
C PHE A 212 -8.46 18.01 25.62
N THR A 213 -9.18 16.89 25.63
CA THR A 213 -9.17 15.86 24.58
C THR A 213 -9.33 16.45 23.17
N THR A 214 -10.23 17.42 22.99
CA THR A 214 -10.50 18.01 21.67
C THR A 214 -9.33 18.87 21.20
N TYR A 215 -8.73 19.66 22.09
CA TYR A 215 -7.57 20.47 21.75
C TYR A 215 -6.35 19.62 21.42
N LEU A 216 -6.12 18.52 22.18
CA LEU A 216 -5.03 17.59 21.87
C LEU A 216 -5.20 17.01 20.46
N VAL A 217 -6.41 16.55 20.12
CA VAL A 217 -6.71 16.01 18.79
C VAL A 217 -6.50 17.05 17.68
N ILE A 218 -6.87 18.31 17.91
CA ILE A 218 -6.63 19.42 16.95
C ILE A 218 -5.12 19.61 16.71
N VAL A 219 -4.31 19.64 17.77
CA VAL A 219 -2.84 19.79 17.65
C VAL A 219 -2.25 18.65 16.83
N PHE A 220 -2.69 17.41 17.06
CA PHE A 220 -2.16 16.27 16.32
C PHE A 220 -2.68 16.15 14.88
N PHE A 221 -3.85 16.70 14.57
CA PHE A 221 -4.22 16.91 13.16
C PHE A 221 -3.35 17.97 12.48
N ALA A 222 -2.92 19.02 13.18
CA ALA A 222 -1.93 19.96 12.65
C ALA A 222 -0.58 19.27 12.40
N TYR A 223 -0.16 18.38 13.30
CA TYR A 223 1.01 17.51 13.09
C TYR A 223 0.88 16.66 11.82
N ASP A 224 -0.29 16.04 11.57
CA ASP A 224 -0.52 15.24 10.36
C ASP A 224 -0.39 16.07 9.07
N VAL A 225 -0.85 17.34 9.11
CA VAL A 225 -0.69 18.29 7.98
C VAL A 225 0.80 18.54 7.72
N VAL A 226 1.57 18.85 8.78
CA VAL A 226 3.02 19.09 8.66
C VAL A 226 3.73 17.84 8.14
N LEU A 227 3.41 16.66 8.68
CA LEU A 227 4.01 15.39 8.26
C LEU A 227 3.68 15.06 6.79
N SER A 228 2.44 15.34 6.37
CA SER A 228 2.00 15.16 4.97
C SER A 228 2.71 16.12 4.02
N ALA A 229 2.86 17.38 4.41
CA ALA A 229 3.60 18.39 3.64
C ALA A 229 5.08 18.02 3.52
N LEU A 230 5.71 17.56 4.61
CA LEU A 230 7.10 17.10 4.60
C LEU A 230 7.28 15.88 3.67
N ARG A 231 6.36 14.92 3.71
CA ARG A 231 6.38 13.77 2.78
C ARG A 231 6.29 14.23 1.33
N ALA A 232 5.32 15.12 1.04
CA ALA A 232 5.14 15.65 -0.30
C ALA A 232 6.41 16.38 -0.79
N TYR A 233 7.01 17.21 0.07
CA TYR A 233 8.25 17.92 -0.22
C TYR A 233 9.41 16.96 -0.55
N ILE A 234 9.68 15.96 0.29
CA ILE A 234 10.78 15.01 0.08
C ILE A 234 10.56 14.20 -1.21
N GLU A 235 9.36 13.66 -1.41
CA GLU A 235 9.05 12.82 -2.58
C GLU A 235 9.10 13.61 -3.90
N LEU A 236 8.52 14.82 -3.93
CA LEU A 236 8.53 15.67 -5.13
C LEU A 236 9.91 16.24 -5.43
N ASN A 237 10.65 16.70 -4.41
CA ASN A 237 11.98 17.26 -4.60
C ASN A 237 12.94 16.22 -5.24
N ARG A 238 12.81 14.96 -4.85
CA ARG A 238 13.57 13.86 -5.47
C ARG A 238 13.27 13.73 -6.96
N LEU A 239 12.00 13.80 -7.36
CA LEU A 239 11.60 13.70 -8.77
C LEU A 239 12.03 14.92 -9.58
N PHE A 240 11.92 16.12 -9.01
CA PHE A 240 12.39 17.34 -9.65
C PHE A 240 13.90 17.40 -9.82
N THR A 241 14.65 16.89 -8.84
CA THR A 241 16.11 16.77 -8.95
C THR A 241 16.48 15.83 -10.08
N LEU A 242 15.80 14.68 -10.18
CA LEU A 242 16.01 13.74 -11.28
C LEU A 242 15.68 14.38 -12.63
N ARG A 243 14.55 15.08 -12.75
CA ARG A 243 14.17 15.84 -13.95
C ARG A 243 15.23 16.87 -14.33
N ALA A 244 15.75 17.63 -13.38
CA ALA A 244 16.79 18.63 -13.62
C ALA A 244 18.08 18.01 -14.15
N GLN A 245 18.46 16.82 -13.65
CA GLN A 245 19.60 16.06 -14.18
C GLN A 245 19.38 15.64 -15.64
N TYR A 246 18.20 15.09 -15.98
CA TYR A 246 17.87 14.74 -17.36
C TYR A 246 17.76 15.97 -18.28
N GLN A 247 17.30 17.11 -17.78
CA GLN A 247 17.29 18.36 -18.53
C GLN A 247 18.70 18.88 -18.80
N ALA A 248 19.62 18.77 -17.84
CA ALA A 248 21.02 19.12 -18.04
C ALA A 248 21.66 18.23 -19.13
N MET A 249 21.34 16.92 -19.13
CA MET A 249 21.77 16.01 -20.21
C MET A 249 21.17 16.38 -21.57
N ALA A 250 19.94 16.92 -21.60
CA ALA A 250 19.29 17.36 -22.83
C ALA A 250 19.92 18.61 -23.47
N LEU A 251 20.65 19.43 -22.69
CA LEU A 251 21.29 20.67 -23.17
C LEU A 251 22.64 20.45 -23.84
N ALA A 252 23.29 19.31 -23.56
CA ALA A 252 24.55 18.90 -24.18
C ALA A 252 24.42 17.47 -24.74
N PRO A 253 23.53 17.23 -25.72
CA PRO A 253 23.39 15.90 -26.31
C PRO A 253 24.63 15.59 -27.14
N GLU A 254 25.20 14.41 -26.98
CA GLU A 254 26.32 13.97 -27.81
C GLU A 254 25.83 13.60 -29.22
N ASN A 255 24.57 13.12 -29.34
CA ASN A 255 23.95 12.69 -30.60
C ASN A 255 22.45 13.02 -30.69
N LYS A 256 21.91 13.18 -31.92
CA LYS A 256 20.46 13.40 -32.17
C LYS A 256 19.55 12.27 -31.66
N GLU A 257 20.05 11.04 -31.68
CA GLU A 257 19.33 9.87 -31.16
C GLU A 257 19.20 9.93 -29.62
N GLN A 258 20.28 10.32 -28.95
CA GLN A 258 20.30 10.53 -27.50
C GLN A 258 19.35 11.66 -27.09
N GLU A 259 19.26 12.72 -27.89
CA GLU A 259 18.29 13.81 -27.69
C GLU A 259 16.85 13.30 -27.71
N GLY A 260 16.51 12.41 -28.65
CA GLY A 260 15.18 11.79 -28.75
C GLY A 260 14.83 10.92 -27.53
N GLN A 261 15.79 10.09 -27.07
CA GLN A 261 15.60 9.25 -25.88
C GLN A 261 15.46 10.08 -24.60
N ILE A 262 16.31 11.09 -24.41
CA ILE A 262 16.23 11.99 -23.26
C ILE A 262 14.87 12.70 -23.24
N LYS A 263 14.37 13.15 -24.40
CA LYS A 263 13.03 13.76 -24.50
C LYS A 263 11.92 12.79 -24.10
N GLN A 264 11.99 11.52 -24.51
CA GLN A 264 11.01 10.51 -24.12
C GLN A 264 11.05 10.20 -22.61
N HIS A 265 12.25 10.13 -22.02
CA HIS A 265 12.40 9.97 -20.58
C HIS A 265 11.87 11.18 -19.81
N LEU A 266 12.13 12.40 -20.30
CA LEU A 266 11.58 13.63 -19.72
C LEU A 266 10.05 13.63 -19.76
N GLN A 267 9.42 13.20 -20.86
CA GLN A 267 7.97 13.06 -20.94
C GLN A 267 7.43 12.06 -19.91
N THR A 268 8.07 10.90 -19.79
CA THR A 268 7.67 9.88 -18.80
C THR A 268 7.83 10.39 -17.36
N LEU A 269 8.89 11.15 -17.09
CA LEU A 269 9.11 11.80 -15.80
C LEU A 269 8.08 12.89 -15.52
N ASP A 270 7.69 13.68 -16.52
CA ASP A 270 6.67 14.71 -16.39
C ASP A 270 5.29 14.11 -16.09
N ASP A 271 4.94 12.99 -16.72
CA ASP A 271 3.74 12.21 -16.40
C ASP A 271 3.76 11.69 -14.96
N GLN A 272 4.89 11.11 -14.53
CA GLN A 272 5.07 10.64 -13.17
C GLN A 272 5.00 11.77 -12.14
N ILE A 273 5.62 12.92 -12.42
CA ILE A 273 5.56 14.10 -11.55
C ILE A 273 4.13 14.59 -11.44
N THR A 274 3.39 14.67 -12.54
CA THR A 274 1.99 15.09 -12.55
C THR A 274 1.13 14.15 -11.70
N PHE A 275 1.31 12.84 -11.85
CA PHE A 275 0.62 11.86 -11.01
C PHE A 275 0.98 12.00 -9.53
N GLU A 276 2.26 12.15 -9.20
CA GLU A 276 2.73 12.26 -7.83
C GLU A 276 2.28 13.56 -7.16
N MET A 277 2.26 14.67 -7.91
CA MET A 277 1.64 15.92 -7.46
C MET A 277 0.15 15.74 -7.16
N LEU A 278 -0.59 15.05 -8.03
CA LEU A 278 -2.01 14.78 -7.80
C LEU A 278 -2.21 13.90 -6.56
N ARG A 279 -1.43 12.81 -6.41
CA ARG A 279 -1.51 11.88 -5.28
C ARG A 279 -1.18 12.55 -3.96
N LEU A 280 -0.01 13.18 -3.88
CA LEU A 280 0.49 13.80 -2.65
C LEU A 280 -0.29 15.07 -2.32
N GLY A 281 -0.64 15.87 -3.33
CA GLY A 281 -1.47 17.05 -3.19
C GLY A 281 -2.87 16.71 -2.69
N SER A 282 -3.51 15.69 -3.25
CA SER A 282 -4.83 15.21 -2.78
C SER A 282 -4.78 14.78 -1.31
N HIS A 283 -3.76 14.01 -0.93
CA HIS A 283 -3.59 13.59 0.47
C HIS A 283 -3.41 14.79 1.41
N LEU A 284 -2.59 15.77 1.02
CA LEU A 284 -2.38 16.99 1.81
C LEU A 284 -3.67 17.82 1.95
N ILE A 285 -4.40 18.03 0.85
CA ILE A 285 -5.68 18.77 0.84
C ILE A 285 -6.71 18.09 1.75
N ILE A 286 -6.85 16.76 1.67
CA ILE A 286 -7.77 15.99 2.51
C ILE A 286 -7.38 16.12 3.99
N THR A 287 -6.08 16.02 4.31
CA THR A 287 -5.58 16.14 5.68
C THR A 287 -5.83 17.54 6.24
N MET A 288 -5.60 18.58 5.43
CA MET A 288 -5.90 19.97 5.79
C MET A 288 -7.40 20.19 6.02
N ALA A 289 -8.25 19.64 5.15
CA ALA A 289 -9.70 19.73 5.30
C ALA A 289 -10.18 19.05 6.59
N ILE A 290 -9.60 17.89 6.96
CA ILE A 290 -9.89 17.21 8.24
C ILE A 290 -9.46 18.08 9.42
N PHE A 291 -8.28 18.69 9.36
CA PHE A 291 -7.78 19.59 10.40
C PHE A 291 -8.74 20.78 10.60
N LEU A 292 -9.11 21.48 9.52
CA LEU A 292 -10.03 22.61 9.57
C LEU A 292 -11.41 22.20 10.09
N ALA A 293 -11.96 21.10 9.60
CA ALA A 293 -13.25 20.58 10.06
C ALA A 293 -13.23 20.19 11.56
N THR A 294 -12.08 19.70 12.05
CA THR A 294 -11.90 19.39 13.48
C THR A 294 -11.77 20.66 14.32
N CYS A 295 -11.17 21.73 13.79
CA CYS A 295 -11.12 23.04 14.47
C CYS A 295 -12.52 23.61 14.72
N CYS A 296 -13.47 23.43 13.78
CA CYS A 296 -14.87 23.81 13.97
C CYS A 296 -15.53 23.07 15.16
N ALA A 297 -15.00 21.92 15.55
CA ALA A 297 -15.51 21.14 16.66
C ALA A 297 -14.83 21.47 18.00
N ALA A 298 -13.99 22.50 18.05
CA ALA A 298 -13.38 23.01 19.27
C ALA A 298 -14.45 23.49 20.26
N SER A 299 -14.23 23.25 21.56
CA SER A 299 -15.16 23.62 22.62
C SER A 299 -15.39 25.14 22.73
N LEU A 300 -14.51 25.97 22.16
CA LEU A 300 -14.72 27.41 22.03
C LEU A 300 -16.01 27.76 21.28
N PHE A 301 -16.42 26.91 20.33
CA PHE A 301 -17.64 27.11 19.54
C PHE A 301 -18.89 26.46 20.17
N ALA A 302 -18.81 25.95 21.40
CA ALA A 302 -19.94 25.29 22.06
C ALA A 302 -21.16 26.22 22.24
N ALA A 303 -20.96 27.54 22.31
CA ALA A 303 -22.05 28.52 22.38
C ALA A 303 -22.89 28.59 21.09
N MET A 304 -22.34 28.15 19.95
CA MET A 304 -23.01 28.14 18.65
C MET A 304 -23.01 26.71 18.10
N PRO A 305 -24.03 25.88 18.41
CA PRO A 305 -24.04 24.45 18.07
C PRO A 305 -24.00 24.17 16.55
N ILE A 306 -24.31 25.18 15.73
CA ILE A 306 -24.24 25.11 14.27
C ILE A 306 -22.79 24.91 13.79
N ILE A 307 -21.79 25.54 14.44
CA ILE A 307 -20.40 25.45 13.98
C ILE A 307 -19.82 24.03 14.15
N PRO A 308 -19.93 23.37 15.34
CA PRO A 308 -19.55 21.98 15.49
C PRO A 308 -20.31 21.03 14.57
N MET A 309 -21.60 21.30 14.30
CA MET A 309 -22.38 20.51 13.35
C MET A 309 -21.80 20.60 11.94
N ILE A 310 -21.50 21.80 11.44
CA ILE A 310 -20.86 21.98 10.13
C ILE A 310 -19.54 21.20 10.08
N GLY A 311 -18.70 21.33 11.11
CA GLY A 311 -17.44 20.58 11.21
C GLY A 311 -17.63 19.06 11.14
N ALA A 312 -18.59 18.51 11.88
CA ALA A 312 -18.87 17.08 11.87
C ALA A 312 -19.40 16.58 10.51
N VAL A 313 -20.31 17.32 9.89
CA VAL A 313 -20.82 17.00 8.54
C VAL A 313 -19.68 17.07 7.51
N SER A 314 -18.82 18.11 7.59
CA SER A 314 -17.64 18.22 6.73
C SER A 314 -16.68 17.04 6.91
N LEU A 315 -16.46 16.54 8.13
CA LEU A 315 -15.60 15.37 8.39
C LEU A 315 -16.12 14.10 7.70
N VAL A 316 -17.44 13.88 7.72
CA VAL A 316 -18.08 12.75 7.01
C VAL A 316 -17.94 12.93 5.50
N LEU A 317 -18.24 14.12 4.98
CA LEU A 317 -18.13 14.41 3.55
C LEU A 317 -16.69 14.22 3.04
N VAL A 318 -15.69 14.73 3.74
CA VAL A 318 -14.27 14.54 3.40
C VAL A 318 -13.89 13.06 3.43
N CYS A 319 -14.47 12.26 4.33
CA CYS A 319 -14.27 10.81 4.36
C CYS A 319 -14.81 10.13 3.08
N LEU A 320 -16.01 10.52 2.63
CA LEU A 320 -16.63 10.01 1.41
C LEU A 320 -15.85 10.44 0.15
N ILE A 321 -15.39 11.69 0.10
CA ILE A 321 -14.54 12.19 -0.98
C ILE A 321 -13.24 11.38 -1.04
N ASN A 322 -12.56 11.19 0.09
CA ASN A 322 -11.35 10.38 0.14
C ASN A 322 -11.58 8.95 -0.35
N PHE A 323 -12.72 8.36 0.02
CA PHE A 323 -13.10 7.03 -0.44
C PHE A 323 -13.28 6.96 -1.96
N ALA A 324 -13.98 7.93 -2.56
CA ALA A 324 -14.18 7.98 -4.00
C ALA A 324 -12.88 8.30 -4.76
N LEU A 325 -12.00 9.10 -4.17
CA LEU A 325 -10.76 9.55 -4.82
C LEU A 325 -9.70 8.45 -4.94
N VAL A 326 -9.60 7.54 -3.97
CA VAL A 326 -8.58 6.48 -3.98
C VAL A 326 -8.65 5.58 -5.22
N PRO A 327 -9.80 5.01 -5.61
CA PRO A 327 -9.92 4.23 -6.85
C PRO A 327 -9.63 5.04 -8.12
N ILE A 328 -10.10 6.29 -8.17
CA ILE A 328 -9.88 7.19 -9.31
C ILE A 328 -8.39 7.45 -9.48
N LEU A 329 -7.70 7.81 -8.42
CA LEU A 329 -6.27 8.07 -8.44
C LEU A 329 -5.47 6.82 -8.83
N ASN A 330 -5.87 5.64 -8.34
CA ASN A 330 -5.25 4.38 -8.75
C ASN A 330 -5.44 4.08 -10.25
N HIS A 331 -6.50 4.57 -10.88
CA HIS A 331 -6.72 4.46 -12.32
C HIS A 331 -5.80 5.38 -13.13
N TYR A 332 -5.51 6.58 -12.62
CA TYR A 332 -4.58 7.53 -13.23
C TYR A 332 -3.10 7.21 -12.97
N ARG A 333 -2.80 6.19 -12.16
CA ARG A 333 -1.43 5.77 -11.92
C ARG A 333 -0.77 5.44 -13.26
N PRO A 334 0.32 6.14 -13.64
CA PRO A 334 1.10 5.77 -14.80
C PRO A 334 1.40 4.28 -14.67
N LYS A 335 1.02 3.49 -15.67
CA LYS A 335 1.30 2.06 -15.64
C LYS A 335 2.81 1.94 -15.59
N ASP A 336 3.35 1.61 -14.41
CA ASP A 336 4.72 1.14 -14.27
C ASP A 336 4.92 0.17 -15.43
N MET A 337 5.87 0.46 -16.33
CA MET A 337 5.98 -0.23 -17.63
C MET A 337 6.24 -1.74 -17.50
N VAL A 338 6.41 -2.20 -16.26
CA VAL A 338 6.52 -3.59 -15.82
C VAL A 338 5.33 -3.88 -14.92
N GLU A 339 4.41 -4.68 -15.46
CA GLU A 339 3.20 -5.12 -14.76
C GLU A 339 3.57 -5.74 -13.41
N VAL A 340 2.99 -5.17 -12.34
CA VAL A 340 2.93 -5.83 -11.04
C VAL A 340 2.23 -7.19 -11.29
N PRO A 341 2.83 -8.33 -10.92
CA PRO A 341 2.21 -9.63 -11.16
C PRO A 341 0.78 -9.61 -10.64
N ALA A 342 -0.16 -9.93 -11.54
CA ALA A 342 -1.60 -9.75 -11.39
C ALA A 342 -2.20 -10.46 -10.15
N GLU A 343 -1.43 -11.32 -9.49
CA GLU A 343 -1.87 -12.14 -8.36
C GLU A 343 -1.78 -11.43 -7.00
N GLY A 344 -1.04 -10.33 -6.87
CA GLY A 344 -0.82 -9.66 -5.57
C GLY A 344 -1.91 -8.67 -5.12
N ILE A 345 -2.77 -8.20 -6.04
CA ILE A 345 -3.82 -7.20 -5.75
C ILE A 345 -5.22 -7.65 -6.24
N ARG A 346 -5.33 -8.66 -7.11
CA ARG A 346 -6.63 -9.12 -7.63
C ARG A 346 -7.44 -10.03 -6.68
N LYS A 347 -6.88 -10.47 -5.55
CA LYS A 347 -7.59 -11.38 -4.61
C LYS A 347 -8.20 -10.73 -3.37
N LEU A 348 -8.15 -9.40 -3.21
CA LEU A 348 -8.70 -8.71 -2.04
C LEU A 348 -9.56 -7.47 -2.37
N GLY A 349 -10.20 -7.45 -3.54
CA GLY A 349 -11.23 -6.47 -3.88
C GLY A 349 -12.63 -7.08 -3.81
N PHE A 350 -13.54 -6.42 -3.10
CA PHE A 350 -14.96 -6.77 -2.90
C PHE A 350 -15.82 -6.83 -4.21
N PHE A 351 -15.18 -6.78 -5.38
CA PHE A 351 -15.78 -6.88 -6.71
C PHE A 351 -14.98 -7.81 -7.64
N ALA A 352 -14.46 -8.93 -7.12
CA ALA A 352 -13.98 -10.00 -7.98
C ALA A 352 -15.19 -10.60 -8.73
N LYS A 353 -15.24 -10.40 -10.06
CA LYS A 353 -16.16 -11.13 -10.94
C LYS A 353 -15.87 -12.62 -10.72
N LYS A 354 -16.88 -13.36 -10.26
CA LYS A 354 -16.83 -14.83 -10.17
C LYS A 354 -16.69 -15.32 -11.61
N ASP A 355 -15.55 -15.92 -11.97
CA ASP A 355 -15.49 -16.68 -13.21
C ASP A 355 -16.51 -17.82 -13.08
N GLU A 356 -17.56 -17.77 -13.90
CA GLU A 356 -18.50 -18.87 -14.02
C GLU A 356 -17.74 -20.09 -14.56
N PRO A 357 -17.94 -21.29 -13.98
CA PRO A 357 -17.36 -22.48 -14.55
C PRO A 357 -17.94 -22.64 -15.95
N LYS A 358 -17.07 -22.60 -16.97
CA LYS A 358 -17.40 -23.03 -18.33
C LYS A 358 -18.00 -24.44 -18.21
N LYS A 359 -19.32 -24.54 -18.35
CA LYS A 359 -20.00 -25.81 -18.62
C LYS A 359 -19.30 -26.41 -19.83
N LYS A 360 -18.63 -27.55 -19.64
CA LYS A 360 -18.33 -28.47 -20.74
C LYS A 360 -19.67 -28.75 -21.42
N LEU A 361 -19.81 -28.26 -22.65
CA LEU A 361 -20.89 -28.68 -23.53
C LEU A 361 -20.79 -30.20 -23.66
N LEU A 362 -21.81 -30.87 -23.14
CA LEU A 362 -22.11 -32.27 -23.36
C LEU A 362 -22.15 -32.51 -24.88
N GLY A 363 -21.18 -33.30 -25.37
CA GLY A 363 -21.34 -34.08 -26.59
C GLY A 363 -21.96 -35.43 -26.22
N THR A 364 -22.94 -35.81 -27.02
CA THR A 364 -23.93 -36.89 -26.92
C THR A 364 -23.38 -38.32 -26.78
N PRO A 365 -24.25 -39.28 -26.38
CA PRO A 365 -23.89 -40.61 -25.91
C PRO A 365 -23.58 -41.57 -27.06
N VAL A 366 -22.72 -42.54 -26.79
CA VAL A 366 -22.65 -43.80 -27.54
C VAL A 366 -22.50 -44.92 -26.51
N ASP A 367 -23.42 -45.86 -26.63
CA ASP A 367 -23.58 -47.09 -25.88
C ASP A 367 -22.35 -48.01 -25.95
N SER A 368 -22.08 -48.71 -24.85
CA SER A 368 -21.77 -50.14 -24.87
C SER A 368 -21.72 -50.70 -23.44
N ASP A 369 -22.68 -51.60 -23.22
CA ASP A 369 -22.86 -52.69 -22.27
C ASP A 369 -21.69 -53.27 -21.44
N GLU A 370 -22.13 -54.08 -20.46
CA GLU A 370 -21.46 -55.10 -19.63
C GLU A 370 -21.01 -54.63 -18.23
N CYS A 371 -21.84 -54.85 -17.19
CA CYS A 371 -22.04 -56.09 -16.41
C CYS A 371 -20.81 -56.43 -15.53
N ASP A 372 -20.96 -56.29 -14.20
CA ASP A 372 -20.97 -57.45 -13.29
C ASP A 372 -21.02 -57.02 -11.81
N ASP A 373 -21.62 -57.92 -11.03
CA ASP A 373 -22.17 -57.81 -9.68
C ASP A 373 -21.17 -57.93 -8.51
N GLU A 374 -21.75 -57.87 -7.30
CA GLU A 374 -21.29 -58.43 -6.00
C GLU A 374 -20.26 -57.63 -5.18
N GLU A 375 -20.21 -57.64 -3.85
CA GLU A 375 -21.09 -57.93 -2.69
C GLU A 375 -20.18 -57.73 -1.45
N ASN A 376 -20.77 -57.52 -0.27
CA ASN A 376 -20.19 -57.53 1.10
C ASN A 376 -19.65 -56.20 1.65
N ALA A 377 -20.22 -55.57 2.68
CA ALA A 377 -20.67 -56.00 4.02
C ALA A 377 -19.53 -56.06 5.08
N ASP A 378 -19.74 -55.22 6.10
CA ASP A 378 -19.48 -55.35 7.54
C ASP A 378 -18.05 -55.40 8.12
N ASP A 379 -17.77 -54.43 9.01
CA ASP A 379 -17.38 -54.55 10.44
C ASP A 379 -16.54 -53.31 10.85
N GLU A 380 -16.99 -52.42 11.73
CA GLU A 380 -17.21 -52.51 13.19
C GLU A 380 -15.95 -52.17 14.03
N SER A 381 -16.19 -51.27 15.01
CA SER A 381 -15.47 -51.05 16.29
C SER A 381 -14.28 -50.07 16.41
N ASP A 382 -14.59 -48.95 17.09
CA ASP A 382 -14.04 -48.47 18.37
C ASP A 382 -12.52 -48.32 18.63
N ASN A 383 -12.10 -47.07 18.90
CA ASN A 383 -11.50 -46.64 20.18
C ASN A 383 -11.20 -45.11 20.11
N VAL A 384 -11.87 -44.25 20.89
CA VAL A 384 -11.59 -43.87 22.30
C VAL A 384 -10.35 -42.98 22.49
N GLN A 385 -10.66 -41.73 22.86
CA GLN A 385 -10.02 -40.83 23.83
C GLN A 385 -8.53 -40.44 23.73
N GLY A 386 -8.31 -39.12 23.74
CA GLY A 386 -7.72 -38.52 24.94
C GLY A 386 -6.54 -37.56 24.73
N LEU A 387 -6.67 -36.39 25.36
CA LEU A 387 -5.60 -35.45 25.82
C LEU A 387 -4.86 -34.68 24.71
N GLY A 388 -4.94 -33.35 24.58
CA GLY A 388 -5.19 -32.31 25.57
C GLY A 388 -3.94 -32.08 26.41
N PHE A 389 -3.08 -31.11 26.05
CA PHE A 389 -2.29 -30.31 26.99
C PHE A 389 -1.70 -29.07 26.30
N LEU A 390 -2.12 -27.91 26.84
CA LEU A 390 -1.52 -26.57 26.96
C LEU A 390 -1.00 -25.84 25.71
#